data_AF-A0A1L5KXP9-F1
#
_entry.id   AF-A0A1L5KXP9-F1
#
_cell.length_a   1.000
_cell.length_b   1.000
_cell.length_c   1.000
_cell.angle_alpha   90.00
_cell.angle_beta   90.00
_cell.angle_gamma   90.00
#
_symmetry.space_group_name_H-M   'P 1'
#
loop_
_entity.id
_entity.type
_entity.pdbx_description
1 polymer ?
#
loop_
_entity_poly.entity_id
_entity_poly.type
_entity_poly.pdbx_seq_one_letter_code
_entity_poly.pdbx_strand_id
1 'polypeptide(L)'
;RRTTIEELTAYLDSAREFTEAVFEETGRRPNMFRGYANCRRALRVIQEGTDSSMETRTRLVPLKYGIDAPCVNYKIGVKRLNRAVYLDLAYPEYKICIEFDGGHHAGQWLEDARRRQAIEDEKWRYIQVTKLDLGDEWSEEALARRIADKIQEVTGIPVPVTARKTIQQVCDARAMRRKPLYERIGFEPLLPRVPNANADFPDADDLDGI
;
A
#
# COMPACT_ATOMS: atom_id res chain seq x y z
N ARG A 1 -14.97 -0.58 -15.65
CA ARG A 1 -14.08 -1.70 -15.30
C ARG A 1 -12.69 -1.12 -15.04
N ARG A 2 -12.13 -1.26 -13.83
CA ARG A 2 -10.72 -0.90 -13.56
C ARG A 2 -9.83 -1.99 -14.18
N THR A 3 -8.69 -1.61 -14.76
CA THR A 3 -7.75 -2.56 -15.36
C THR A 3 -7.04 -3.38 -14.28
N THR A 4 -7.01 -4.71 -14.44
CA THR A 4 -6.28 -5.60 -13.52
C THR A 4 -4.79 -5.65 -13.85
N ILE A 5 -3.97 -6.10 -12.92
CA ILE A 5 -2.54 -6.39 -13.11
C ILE A 5 -2.39 -7.44 -14.21
N GLU A 6 -3.27 -8.44 -14.25
CA GLU A 6 -3.29 -9.48 -15.28
C GLU A 6 -3.55 -8.89 -16.67
N GLU A 7 -4.57 -8.03 -16.80
CA GLU A 7 -4.90 -7.35 -18.06
C GLU A 7 -3.74 -6.46 -18.53
N LEU A 8 -3.12 -5.69 -17.63
CA LEU A 8 -1.96 -4.87 -17.95
C LEU A 8 -0.74 -5.71 -18.33
N THR A 9 -0.53 -6.85 -17.66
CA THR A 9 0.57 -7.77 -17.96
C THR A 9 0.39 -8.36 -19.35
N ALA A 10 -0.80 -8.91 -19.64
CA ALA A 10 -1.15 -9.46 -20.95
C ALA A 10 -0.99 -8.42 -22.07
N TYR A 11 -1.41 -7.17 -21.84
CA TYR A 11 -1.21 -6.08 -22.79
C TYR A 11 0.28 -5.81 -23.09
N LEU A 12 1.11 -5.77 -22.05
CA LEU A 12 2.55 -5.50 -22.19
C LEU A 12 3.30 -6.68 -22.81
N ASP A 13 2.84 -7.90 -22.61
CA ASP A 13 3.42 -9.09 -23.23
C ASP A 13 3.01 -9.15 -24.72
N SER A 14 1.73 -8.88 -25.04
CA SER A 14 1.27 -8.78 -26.43
C SER A 14 1.98 -7.68 -27.23
N ALA A 15 2.22 -6.50 -26.63
CA ALA A 15 3.00 -5.44 -27.27
C ALA A 15 4.45 -5.87 -27.57
N ARG A 16 5.01 -6.73 -26.72
CA ARG A 16 6.35 -7.29 -26.92
C ARG A 16 6.37 -8.31 -28.05
N GLU A 17 5.45 -9.26 -28.02
CA GLU A 17 5.30 -10.29 -29.05
C GLU A 17 5.10 -9.67 -30.43
N PHE A 18 4.26 -8.64 -30.54
CA PHE A 18 4.06 -7.90 -31.79
C PHE A 18 5.38 -7.32 -32.33
N THR A 19 6.20 -6.73 -31.46
CA THR A 19 7.49 -6.16 -31.85
C THR A 19 8.50 -7.23 -32.26
N GLU A 20 8.48 -8.39 -31.60
CA GLU A 20 9.31 -9.54 -31.95
C GLU A 20 8.89 -10.12 -33.31
N ALA A 21 7.60 -10.27 -33.59
CA ALA A 21 7.09 -10.72 -34.88
C ALA A 21 7.45 -9.78 -36.04
N VAL A 22 7.31 -8.46 -35.87
CA VAL A 22 7.73 -7.48 -36.90
C VAL A 22 9.23 -7.55 -37.17
N PHE A 23 10.04 -7.82 -36.14
CA PHE A 23 11.48 -8.00 -36.32
C PHE A 23 11.81 -9.26 -37.13
N GLU A 24 11.13 -10.37 -36.86
CA GLU A 24 11.29 -11.62 -37.60
C GLU A 24 10.89 -11.46 -39.08
N GLU A 25 9.82 -10.72 -39.37
CA GLU A 25 9.35 -10.48 -40.73
C GLU A 25 10.23 -9.50 -41.52
N THR A 26 10.68 -8.41 -40.88
CA THR A 26 11.30 -7.27 -41.59
C THR A 26 12.80 -7.12 -41.34
N GLY A 27 13.37 -7.86 -40.39
CA GLY A 27 14.74 -7.68 -39.91
C GLY A 27 14.99 -6.37 -39.14
N ARG A 28 13.96 -5.53 -38.96
CA ARG A 28 14.04 -4.23 -38.28
C ARG A 28 13.22 -4.25 -37.00
N ARG A 29 13.83 -3.95 -35.86
CA ARG A 29 13.12 -3.86 -34.57
C ARG A 29 12.34 -2.54 -34.50
N PRO A 30 11.00 -2.55 -34.46
CA PRO A 30 10.26 -1.34 -34.14
C PRO A 30 10.51 -0.94 -32.68
N ASN A 31 10.40 0.35 -32.41
CA ASN A 31 10.49 0.84 -31.04
C ASN A 31 9.22 0.48 -30.26
N MET A 32 9.38 0.09 -29.00
CA MET A 32 8.25 0.02 -28.07
C MET A 32 7.58 1.38 -27.91
N PHE A 33 6.29 1.38 -27.57
CA PHE A 33 5.59 2.62 -27.27
C PHE A 33 6.25 3.35 -26.08
N ARG A 34 6.16 4.69 -26.10
CA ARG A 34 6.73 5.54 -25.05
C ARG A 34 6.12 5.17 -23.70
N GLY A 35 6.96 4.77 -22.74
CA GLY A 35 6.53 4.40 -21.40
C GLY A 35 6.43 2.90 -21.14
N TYR A 36 6.63 2.03 -22.14
CA TYR A 36 6.63 0.57 -21.97
C TYR A 36 7.50 0.11 -20.79
N ALA A 37 8.74 0.58 -20.73
CA ALA A 37 9.67 0.24 -19.64
C ALA A 37 9.18 0.73 -18.27
N ASN A 38 8.46 1.85 -18.22
CA ASN A 38 7.87 2.36 -16.98
C ASN A 38 6.67 1.50 -16.56
N CYS A 39 5.81 1.07 -17.49
CA CYS A 39 4.71 0.15 -17.21
C CYS A 39 5.24 -1.20 -16.67
N ARG A 40 6.29 -1.75 -17.30
CA ARG A 40 6.95 -2.99 -16.82
C ARG A 40 7.56 -2.83 -15.41
N ARG A 41 8.11 -1.67 -15.09
CA ARG A 41 8.58 -1.38 -13.71
C ARG A 41 7.42 -1.21 -12.74
N ALA A 42 6.35 -0.54 -13.16
CA ALA A 42 5.16 -0.29 -12.35
C ALA A 42 4.47 -1.60 -11.95
N LEU A 43 4.44 -2.61 -12.83
CA LEU A 43 3.91 -3.96 -12.52
C LEU A 43 4.49 -4.57 -11.24
N ARG A 44 5.69 -4.17 -10.85
CA ARG A 44 6.35 -4.71 -9.65
C ARG A 44 5.86 -4.08 -8.36
N VAL A 45 5.35 -2.85 -8.44
CA VAL A 45 4.93 -2.08 -7.27
C VAL A 45 3.44 -1.88 -7.22
N ILE A 46 2.72 -2.00 -8.35
CA ILE A 46 1.27 -1.81 -8.45
C ILE A 46 0.52 -2.75 -7.49
N GLN A 47 -0.61 -2.28 -7.00
CA GLN A 47 -1.56 -3.05 -6.21
C GLN A 47 -2.94 -2.78 -6.78
N GLU A 48 -3.76 -3.81 -6.81
CA GLU A 48 -5.18 -3.67 -7.16
C GLU A 48 -5.96 -3.17 -5.94
N GLY A 49 -7.21 -2.78 -6.16
CA GLY A 49 -8.11 -2.43 -5.07
C GLY A 49 -8.00 -0.99 -4.57
N THR A 50 -6.90 -0.25 -4.76
CA THR A 50 -6.86 1.17 -4.32
C THR A 50 -7.99 1.97 -4.96
N ASP A 51 -8.72 2.72 -4.15
CA ASP A 51 -9.91 3.46 -4.55
C ASP A 51 -9.61 4.85 -5.10
N SER A 52 -8.39 5.35 -4.87
CA SER A 52 -7.93 6.60 -5.45
C SER A 52 -6.44 6.61 -5.85
N SER A 53 -6.11 7.52 -6.78
CA SER A 53 -4.71 7.79 -7.11
C SER A 53 -3.92 8.35 -5.92
N MET A 54 -4.59 8.97 -4.96
CA MET A 54 -3.98 9.52 -3.76
C MET A 54 -3.59 8.42 -2.78
N GLU A 55 -4.43 7.40 -2.57
CA GLU A 55 -4.06 6.21 -1.80
C GLU A 55 -2.84 5.51 -2.40
N THR A 56 -2.78 5.38 -3.72
CA THR A 56 -1.60 4.84 -4.40
C THR A 56 -0.35 5.67 -4.11
N ARG A 57 -0.46 7.01 -4.12
CA ARG A 57 0.66 7.92 -3.78
C ARG A 57 1.08 7.75 -2.32
N THR A 58 0.13 7.72 -1.39
CA THR A 58 0.37 7.46 0.03
C THR A 58 1.11 6.15 0.23
N ARG A 59 0.66 5.08 -0.44
CA ARG A 59 1.29 3.75 -0.36
C ARG A 59 2.74 3.75 -0.81
N LEU A 60 3.10 4.55 -1.81
CA LEU A 60 4.46 4.61 -2.35
C LEU A 60 5.45 5.38 -1.45
N VAL A 61 4.97 6.28 -0.58
CA VAL A 61 5.82 7.05 0.34
C VAL A 61 6.71 6.15 1.19
N PRO A 62 6.21 5.19 2.01
CA PRO A 62 7.08 4.36 2.83
C PRO A 62 8.18 3.64 2.03
N LEU A 63 7.87 3.15 0.81
CA LEU A 63 8.85 2.48 -0.05
C LEU A 63 9.98 3.42 -0.47
N LYS A 64 9.67 4.69 -0.78
CA LYS A 64 10.68 5.71 -1.14
C LYS A 64 11.68 5.91 -0.01
N TYR A 65 11.29 5.70 1.24
CA TYR A 65 12.16 5.88 2.42
C TYR A 65 12.58 4.55 3.07
N GLY A 66 12.42 3.44 2.36
CA GLY A 66 12.96 2.14 2.78
C GLY A 66 12.16 1.40 3.85
N ILE A 67 10.94 1.86 4.12
CA ILE A 67 9.93 1.14 4.88
C ILE A 67 9.20 0.20 3.93
N ASP A 68 8.77 -0.96 4.43
CA ASP A 68 8.03 -1.94 3.64
C ASP A 68 6.68 -1.39 3.14
N ALA A 69 6.10 -1.99 2.10
CA ALA A 69 4.82 -1.54 1.57
C ALA A 69 3.63 -1.91 2.48
N PRO A 70 2.71 -0.99 2.81
CA PRO A 70 1.50 -1.39 3.52
C PRO A 70 0.58 -2.24 2.63
N CYS A 71 -0.24 -3.09 3.24
CA CYS A 71 -1.37 -3.76 2.60
C CYS A 71 -2.41 -2.73 2.19
N VAL A 72 -3.11 -2.98 1.08
CA VAL A 72 -4.25 -2.17 0.61
C VAL A 72 -5.56 -2.80 1.02
N ASN A 73 -6.60 -1.98 1.27
CA ASN A 73 -7.96 -2.41 1.58
C ASN A 73 -8.04 -3.52 2.63
N TYR A 74 -7.31 -3.38 3.74
CA TYR A 74 -7.25 -4.43 4.74
C TYR A 74 -8.56 -4.48 5.53
N LYS A 75 -9.27 -5.61 5.48
CA LYS A 75 -10.56 -5.82 6.17
C LYS A 75 -10.34 -6.07 7.66
N ILE A 76 -11.06 -5.34 8.51
CA ILE A 76 -11.13 -5.60 9.95
C ILE A 76 -12.58 -5.66 10.42
N GLY A 77 -12.86 -6.49 11.43
CA GLY A 77 -14.09 -6.40 12.21
C GLY A 77 -14.01 -5.24 13.18
N VAL A 78 -15.09 -4.45 13.30
CA VAL A 78 -15.17 -3.33 14.26
C VAL A 78 -16.43 -3.50 15.10
N LYS A 79 -16.25 -3.86 16.37
CA LYS A 79 -17.35 -4.19 17.29
C LYS A 79 -18.33 -3.04 17.44
N ARG A 80 -17.79 -1.83 17.62
CA ARG A 80 -18.59 -0.62 17.85
C ARG A 80 -19.49 -0.23 16.68
N LEU A 81 -19.10 -0.60 15.46
CA LEU A 81 -19.89 -0.32 14.24
C LEU A 81 -20.76 -1.52 13.83
N ASN A 82 -20.62 -2.65 14.51
CA ASN A 82 -21.24 -3.92 14.17
C ASN A 82 -21.12 -4.29 12.68
N ARG A 83 -19.93 -4.06 12.10
CA ARG A 83 -19.64 -4.35 10.69
C ARG A 83 -18.14 -4.46 10.43
N ALA A 84 -17.80 -5.04 9.30
CA ALA A 84 -16.45 -4.94 8.77
C ALA A 84 -16.20 -3.54 8.18
N VAL A 85 -14.96 -3.07 8.32
CA VAL A 85 -14.46 -1.89 7.61
C VAL A 85 -13.19 -2.25 6.86
N TYR A 86 -12.99 -1.62 5.71
CA TYR A 86 -11.76 -1.71 4.93
C TYR A 86 -10.88 -0.52 5.25
N LEU A 87 -9.63 -0.77 5.62
CA LEU A 87 -8.63 0.26 5.83
C LEU A 87 -7.91 0.53 4.51
N ASP A 88 -7.77 1.79 4.12
CA ASP A 88 -7.13 2.19 2.84
C ASP A 88 -5.76 1.51 2.72
N LEU A 89 -4.95 1.68 3.77
CA LEU A 89 -3.63 1.10 3.91
C LEU A 89 -3.41 0.60 5.34
N ALA A 90 -2.74 -0.54 5.48
CA ALA A 90 -2.49 -1.16 6.77
C ALA A 90 -1.12 -1.82 6.87
N TYR A 91 -0.52 -1.74 8.06
CA TYR A 91 0.47 -2.70 8.53
C TYR A 91 -0.20 -3.58 9.58
N PRO A 92 -0.86 -4.68 9.18
CA PRO A 92 -1.51 -5.58 10.13
C PRO A 92 -0.53 -6.15 11.16
N GLU A 93 0.70 -6.42 10.74
CA GLU A 93 1.76 -6.90 11.63
C GLU A 93 1.99 -5.98 12.83
N TYR A 94 1.70 -4.68 12.71
CA TYR A 94 1.86 -3.69 13.79
C TYR A 94 0.52 -3.06 14.24
N LYS A 95 -0.61 -3.51 13.69
CA LYS A 95 -1.93 -2.86 13.81
C LYS A 95 -1.87 -1.34 13.57
N ILE A 96 -1.27 -0.92 12.46
CA ILE A 96 -1.23 0.49 12.03
C ILE A 96 -2.13 0.66 10.81
N CYS A 97 -3.01 1.64 10.85
CA CYS A 97 -3.93 2.05 9.80
C CYS A 97 -3.48 3.41 9.25
N ILE A 98 -3.50 3.58 7.92
CA ILE A 98 -3.17 4.83 7.24
C ILE A 98 -4.33 5.16 6.29
N GLU A 99 -5.02 6.27 6.52
CA GLU A 99 -6.21 6.66 5.75
C GLU A 99 -5.96 8.01 5.07
N PHE A 100 -6.31 8.10 3.79
CA PHE A 100 -6.17 9.34 3.05
C PHE A 100 -7.43 10.20 3.13
N ASP A 101 -7.30 11.40 3.69
CA ASP A 101 -8.33 12.42 3.72
C ASP A 101 -8.16 13.38 2.54
N GLY A 102 -9.11 13.32 1.60
CA GLY A 102 -9.13 14.15 0.40
C GLY A 102 -9.50 15.63 0.63
N GLY A 103 -9.87 15.98 1.86
CA GLY A 103 -10.49 17.24 2.27
C GLY A 103 -12.01 17.09 2.33
N HIS A 104 -12.56 16.97 3.54
CA HIS A 104 -14.00 16.80 3.75
C HIS A 104 -14.81 18.11 3.66
N HIS A 105 -16.06 17.97 3.20
CA HIS A 105 -17.13 18.93 3.50
C HIS A 105 -17.55 18.77 4.96
N ALA A 106 -17.91 19.86 5.65
CA ALA A 106 -18.19 19.88 7.10
C ALA A 106 -19.23 18.84 7.60
N GLY A 107 -20.07 18.30 6.71
CA GLY A 107 -21.07 17.28 7.03
C GLY A 107 -20.53 15.87 7.29
N GLN A 108 -19.28 15.54 6.91
CA GLN A 108 -18.72 14.18 7.05
C GLN A 108 -17.85 14.00 8.31
N TRP A 109 -17.41 15.09 8.93
CA TRP A 109 -16.44 15.07 10.02
C TRP A 109 -16.85 14.18 11.21
N LEU A 110 -18.14 14.17 11.57
CA LEU A 110 -18.61 13.34 12.69
C LEU A 110 -18.54 11.84 12.36
N GLU A 111 -18.82 11.46 11.12
CA GLU A 111 -18.72 10.07 10.66
C GLU A 111 -17.27 9.63 10.59
N ASP A 112 -16.37 10.47 10.09
CA ASP A 112 -14.93 10.19 10.05
C ASP A 112 -14.34 10.06 11.45
N ALA A 113 -14.74 10.94 12.39
CA ALA A 113 -14.35 10.84 13.78
C ALA A 113 -14.87 9.55 14.44
N ARG A 114 -16.13 9.17 14.18
CA ARG A 114 -16.71 7.90 14.66
C ARG A 114 -16.00 6.69 14.05
N ARG A 115 -15.63 6.74 12.77
CA ARG A 115 -14.89 5.67 12.11
C ARG A 115 -13.51 5.52 12.74
N ARG A 116 -12.76 6.62 12.85
CA ARG A 116 -11.42 6.64 13.46
C ARG A 116 -11.43 6.06 14.87
N GLN A 117 -12.28 6.58 15.74
CA GLN A 117 -12.36 6.10 17.12
C GLN A 117 -12.72 4.60 17.18
N ALA A 118 -13.58 4.11 16.28
CA ALA A 118 -13.94 2.70 16.26
C ALA A 118 -12.77 1.80 15.83
N ILE A 119 -11.93 2.28 14.91
CA ILE A 119 -10.68 1.62 14.52
C ILE A 119 -9.68 1.63 15.69
N GLU A 120 -9.54 2.76 16.37
CA GLU A 120 -8.67 2.91 17.55
C GLU A 120 -9.12 2.03 18.73
N ASP A 121 -10.42 1.83 18.93
CA ASP A 121 -11.00 0.93 19.94
C ASP A 121 -10.53 -0.52 19.71
N GLU A 122 -10.40 -0.93 18.44
CA GLU A 122 -9.81 -2.22 18.02
C GLU A 122 -8.28 -2.26 18.13
N LYS A 123 -7.67 -1.29 18.84
CA LYS A 123 -6.22 -1.16 19.10
C LYS A 123 -5.37 -0.91 17.86
N TRP A 124 -5.97 -0.37 16.80
CA TRP A 124 -5.24 0.11 15.65
C TRP A 124 -4.71 1.52 15.90
N ARG A 125 -3.45 1.76 15.55
CA ARG A 125 -2.86 3.10 15.53
C ARG A 125 -3.24 3.79 14.23
N TYR A 126 -3.94 4.91 14.32
CA TYR A 126 -4.46 5.63 13.16
C TYR A 126 -3.50 6.73 12.69
N ILE A 127 -3.16 6.73 11.40
CA ILE A 127 -2.41 7.79 10.72
C ILE A 127 -3.31 8.43 9.66
N GLN A 128 -3.71 9.66 9.89
CA GLN A 128 -4.37 10.46 8.85
C GLN A 128 -3.33 11.03 7.91
N VAL A 129 -3.58 10.93 6.61
CA VAL A 129 -2.76 11.49 5.54
C VAL A 129 -3.61 12.44 4.73
N THR A 130 -3.09 13.63 4.46
CA THR A 130 -3.77 14.64 3.64
C THR A 130 -2.95 14.93 2.38
N LYS A 131 -3.47 15.79 1.51
CA LYS A 131 -2.70 16.31 0.37
C LYS A 131 -1.41 17.03 0.79
N LEU A 132 -1.37 17.60 2.01
CA LEU A 132 -0.20 18.31 2.52
C LEU A 132 0.96 17.34 2.79
N ASP A 133 0.67 16.14 3.29
CA ASP A 133 1.69 15.11 3.54
C ASP A 133 2.32 14.57 2.23
N LEU A 134 1.75 14.91 1.07
CA LEU A 134 2.16 14.44 -0.25
C LEU A 134 2.58 15.59 -1.20
N GLY A 135 2.68 16.82 -0.69
CA GLY A 135 2.93 18.02 -1.49
C GLY A 135 4.37 18.14 -1.99
N ASP A 136 5.34 17.70 -1.18
CA ASP A 136 6.76 17.80 -1.44
C ASP A 136 7.58 16.71 -0.74
N GLU A 137 8.88 16.67 -1.03
CA GLU A 137 9.81 15.68 -0.48
C GLU A 137 9.96 15.76 1.05
N TRP A 138 9.90 16.95 1.63
CA TRP A 138 9.97 17.14 3.08
C TRP A 138 8.76 16.53 3.77
N SER A 139 7.57 16.78 3.22
CA SER A 139 6.30 16.27 3.74
C SER A 139 6.18 14.75 3.57
N GLU A 140 6.65 14.21 2.43
CA GLU A 140 6.75 12.75 2.23
C GLU A 140 7.70 12.11 3.27
N GLU A 141 8.83 12.74 3.57
CA GLU A 141 9.78 12.25 4.59
C GLU A 141 9.17 12.31 5.99
N ALA A 142 8.48 13.41 6.33
CA ALA A 142 7.79 13.55 7.60
C ALA A 142 6.71 12.47 7.79
N LEU A 143 5.97 12.12 6.73
CA LEU A 143 5.03 11.00 6.75
C LEU A 143 5.75 9.67 6.96
N ALA A 144 6.85 9.41 6.25
CA ALA A 144 7.63 8.18 6.43
C ALA A 144 8.18 8.05 7.86
N ARG A 145 8.66 9.15 8.45
CA ARG A 145 9.09 9.20 9.87
C ARG A 145 7.95 8.91 10.82
N ARG A 146 6.78 9.52 10.62
CA ARG A 146 5.57 9.24 11.42
C ARG A 146 5.19 7.76 11.37
N ILE A 147 5.29 7.12 10.21
CA ILE A 147 5.07 5.67 10.07
C ILE A 147 6.12 4.88 10.84
N ALA A 148 7.40 5.20 10.66
CA ALA A 148 8.51 4.53 11.36
C ALA A 148 8.37 4.64 12.89
N ASP A 149 8.03 5.82 13.40
CA ASP A 149 7.80 6.07 14.83
C ASP A 149 6.65 5.21 15.35
N LYS A 150 5.55 5.10 14.58
CA LYS A 150 4.41 4.23 14.98
C LYS A 150 4.78 2.75 14.99
N ILE A 151 5.64 2.29 14.08
CA ILE A 151 6.17 0.92 14.12
C ILE A 151 7.08 0.76 15.34
N GLN A 152 7.94 1.72 15.64
CA GLN A 152 8.82 1.70 16.81
C GLN A 152 8.01 1.71 18.12
N GLU A 153 6.92 2.47 18.22
CA GLU A 153 6.02 2.48 19.38
C GLU A 153 5.41 1.09 19.67
N VAL A 154 5.22 0.26 18.63
CA VAL A 154 4.67 -1.09 18.76
C VAL A 154 5.77 -2.10 19.09
N THR A 155 6.90 -1.98 18.40
CA THR A 155 7.95 -3.00 18.39
C THR A 155 9.03 -2.76 19.45
N GLY A 156 9.17 -1.52 19.94
CA GLY A 156 10.29 -1.07 20.77
C GLY A 156 11.61 -0.92 20.00
N ILE A 157 11.63 -1.22 18.70
CA ILE A 157 12.85 -1.29 17.88
C ILE A 157 12.87 -0.10 16.91
N PRO A 158 13.97 0.68 16.85
CA PRO A 158 14.10 1.77 15.90
C PRO A 158 13.97 1.29 14.44
N VAL A 159 13.10 1.96 13.67
CA VAL A 159 12.91 1.69 12.25
C VAL A 159 13.66 2.73 11.42
N PRO A 160 14.71 2.35 10.66
CA PRO A 160 15.50 3.32 9.92
C PRO A 160 14.75 3.86 8.71
N VAL A 161 14.66 5.19 8.62
CA VAL A 161 14.19 5.93 7.44
C VAL A 161 15.40 6.28 6.58
N THR A 162 15.44 5.80 5.34
CA THR A 162 16.56 6.06 4.42
C THR A 162 16.42 7.40 3.72
N ALA A 163 17.50 7.87 3.06
CA ALA A 163 17.37 8.92 2.05
C ALA A 163 16.32 8.54 0.99
N ARG A 164 15.68 9.56 0.42
CA ARG A 164 14.61 9.37 -0.56
C ARG A 164 15.11 8.62 -1.79
N LYS A 165 14.35 7.61 -2.20
CA LYS A 165 14.55 6.85 -3.43
C LYS A 165 13.68 7.40 -4.55
N THR A 166 14.22 7.35 -5.76
CA THR A 166 13.44 7.55 -6.98
C THR A 166 12.45 6.40 -7.18
N ILE A 167 11.38 6.64 -7.94
CA ILE A 167 10.42 5.58 -8.31
C ILE A 167 11.12 4.42 -9.03
N GLN A 168 12.15 4.69 -9.84
CA GLN A 168 12.92 3.64 -10.50
C GLN A 168 13.65 2.73 -9.51
N GLN A 169 14.22 3.30 -8.45
CA GLN A 169 14.87 2.53 -7.38
C GLN A 169 13.86 1.76 -6.53
N VAL A 170 12.67 2.33 -6.30
CA VAL A 170 11.57 1.63 -5.62
C VAL A 170 11.11 0.40 -6.42
N CYS A 171 11.09 0.48 -7.75
CA CYS A 171 10.74 -0.64 -8.63
C CYS A 171 11.89 -1.65 -8.88
N ASP A 172 13.05 -1.51 -8.22
CA ASP A 172 14.14 -2.47 -8.36
C ASP A 172 13.76 -3.82 -7.73
N ALA A 173 13.88 -4.91 -8.49
CA ALA A 173 13.52 -6.25 -8.03
C ALA A 173 14.33 -6.69 -6.80
N ARG A 174 15.53 -6.15 -6.59
CA ARG A 174 16.34 -6.45 -5.39
C ARG A 174 15.68 -5.93 -4.12
N ALA A 175 14.97 -4.80 -4.19
CA ALA A 175 14.26 -4.24 -3.05
C ALA A 175 13.10 -5.15 -2.59
N MET A 176 12.53 -5.93 -3.51
CA MET A 176 11.36 -6.79 -3.28
C MET A 176 11.69 -8.17 -2.70
N ARG A 177 12.95 -8.58 -2.75
CA ARG A 177 13.40 -9.88 -2.19
C ARG A 177 13.80 -9.79 -0.72
N ARG A 178 13.69 -8.61 -0.12
CA ARG A 178 14.03 -8.43 1.29
C ARG A 178 12.96 -9.10 2.13
N LYS A 179 13.40 -9.81 3.18
CA LYS A 179 12.50 -10.26 4.23
C LYS A 179 11.69 -9.08 4.78
N PRO A 180 10.41 -9.28 5.13
CA PRO A 180 9.62 -8.27 5.79
C PRO A 180 10.32 -7.68 7.01
N LEU A 181 10.04 -6.42 7.32
CA LEU A 181 10.67 -5.69 8.41
C LEU A 181 10.51 -6.43 9.73
N TYR A 182 9.32 -6.94 10.05
CA TYR A 182 9.05 -7.68 11.29
C TYR A 182 9.98 -8.88 11.44
N GLU A 183 10.25 -9.64 10.38
CA GLU A 183 11.23 -10.75 10.43
C GLU A 183 12.66 -10.23 10.63
N ARG A 184 13.03 -9.14 9.95
CA ARG A 184 14.38 -8.56 10.04
C ARG A 184 14.69 -8.03 11.44
N ILE A 185 13.68 -7.61 12.18
CA ILE A 185 13.82 -7.10 13.55
C ILE A 185 13.42 -8.12 14.62
N GLY A 186 13.04 -9.35 14.22
CA GLY A 186 12.62 -10.40 15.15
C GLY A 186 11.33 -10.09 15.92
N PHE A 187 10.42 -9.34 15.30
CA PHE A 187 9.11 -9.00 15.87
C PHE A 187 8.05 -9.98 15.38
N GLU A 188 7.25 -10.52 16.32
CA GLU A 188 6.13 -11.40 16.00
C GLU A 188 4.91 -10.58 15.54
N PRO A 189 4.38 -10.79 14.33
CA PRO A 189 3.25 -10.04 13.81
C PRO A 189 2.00 -10.12 14.71
N LEU A 190 1.37 -8.98 14.96
CA LEU A 190 0.10 -8.94 15.70
C LEU A 190 -1.07 -9.52 14.89
N LEU A 191 -1.01 -9.39 13.56
CA LEU A 191 -1.97 -9.94 12.62
C LEU A 191 -1.25 -10.39 11.34
N PRO A 192 -1.81 -11.35 10.59
CA PRO A 192 -1.21 -11.82 9.35
C PRO A 192 -1.22 -10.71 8.29
N ARG A 193 -0.14 -10.67 7.53
CA ARG A 193 -0.08 -9.86 6.31
C ARG A 193 -0.73 -10.64 5.17
N VAL A 194 -2.00 -10.38 4.91
CA VAL A 194 -2.71 -10.97 3.75
C VAL A 194 -2.40 -10.15 2.49
N PRO A 195 -1.82 -10.77 1.43
CA PRO A 195 -1.71 -10.14 0.13
C PRO A 195 -3.09 -10.16 -0.54
N ASN A 196 -3.67 -8.99 -0.79
CA ASN A 196 -4.99 -8.78 -1.39
C ASN A 196 -6.18 -9.28 -0.55
N ALA A 197 -7.03 -8.34 -0.13
CA ALA A 197 -8.26 -8.59 0.60
C ALA A 197 -9.32 -9.24 -0.29
N ASN A 198 -9.24 -10.57 -0.41
CA ASN A 198 -10.39 -11.45 -0.59
C ASN A 198 -10.37 -12.58 0.45
N ALA A 199 -9.59 -12.44 1.53
CA ALA A 199 -9.59 -13.40 2.62
C ALA A 199 -10.83 -13.17 3.49
N ASP A 200 -11.74 -14.14 3.48
CA ASP A 200 -12.87 -14.27 4.40
C ASP A 200 -12.36 -14.27 5.84
N PHE A 201 -12.36 -13.09 6.46
CA PHE A 201 -12.42 -13.03 7.92
C PHE A 201 -13.85 -13.37 8.33
N PRO A 202 -14.04 -14.29 9.31
CA PRO A 202 -15.36 -14.60 9.84
C PRO A 202 -16.01 -13.32 10.36
N ASP A 203 -17.34 -13.26 10.24
CA ASP A 203 -18.11 -12.09 10.67
C ASP A 203 -17.93 -11.86 12.18
N ALA A 204 -18.15 -10.62 12.62
CA ALA A 204 -17.88 -10.21 14.00
C ALA A 204 -18.62 -11.04 15.08
N ASP A 205 -19.64 -11.81 14.67
CA ASP A 205 -20.41 -12.72 15.53
C ASP A 205 -19.65 -14.02 15.90
N ASP A 206 -18.54 -14.34 15.23
CA ASP A 206 -17.78 -15.58 15.45
C ASP A 206 -16.64 -15.43 16.50
N LEU A 207 -16.47 -14.26 17.11
CA LEU A 207 -15.39 -13.96 18.06
C LEU A 207 -15.79 -14.00 19.55
N ASP A 208 -17.02 -14.37 19.87
CA ASP A 208 -17.52 -14.48 21.27
C ASP A 208 -17.32 -15.88 21.90
N GLY A 209 -16.34 -16.65 21.39
CA GLY A 209 -16.13 -18.06 21.76
C GLY A 209 -14.81 -18.42 22.45
N ILE A 210 -14.04 -17.47 23.00
CA ILE A 210 -12.82 -17.75 23.80
C ILE A 210 -12.77 -16.86 25.04
#